data_AF-A0A351DTV9-F1
#
_entry.id   AF-A0A351DTV9-F1
#
_cell.length_a   1.000
_cell.length_b   1.000
_cell.length_c   1.000
_cell.angle_alpha   90.00
_cell.angle_beta   90.00
_cell.angle_gamma   90.00
#
_symmetry.space_group_name_H-M   'P 1'
#
loop_
_entity.id
_entity.type
_entity.pdbx_description
1 polymer ?
#
loop_
_entity_poly.entity_id
_entity_poly.type
_entity_poly.pdbx_seq_one_letter_code
_entity_poly.pdbx_strand_id
1 'polypeptide(L)'
;MTPQRTSFPTAARVLGSVVALFLLAFAFQGCLNDDNLIGPNCYDGILNNGEELVDCGGSICEPCDLCTNGVWDQFVEGHNEQWVDCGGSCEPCATNFNGIQDPGEIGIDCGCPDCPACPELCGDGLPNGLEDPGQVDCGGPDCEVCPTCDDGLINGDETGIDCGGPDCEPCTCECDCTNGVADGYETYIDCGGPNCEPCESSISWFSTGFPYTGDDVASCTLGDPTLVITGQSSTGAVVTITLTEPADGWEPSNFAVNSLSLTDMVEYTNSDGDDFDTTNGGSVSVNISYIDPVPGGYIVGTFNGSIADADGVFQSVTGGSFQMAIN
;
A
#
# COMPACT_ATOMS: atom_id res chain seq x y z
N MET A 1 95.80 46.53 42.81
CA MET A 1 95.09 47.81 42.65
C MET A 1 93.95 47.59 41.67
N THR A 2 92.71 47.57 42.16
CA THR A 2 91.50 47.73 41.35
C THR A 2 91.42 49.19 40.84
N PRO A 3 90.84 49.43 39.66
CA PRO A 3 89.45 49.93 39.57
C PRO A 3 88.67 49.28 38.41
N GLN A 4 87.44 48.82 38.61
CA GLN A 4 86.12 49.48 38.63
C GLN A 4 85.45 49.65 37.25
N ARG A 5 84.25 49.08 37.16
CA ARG A 5 83.32 48.96 36.02
C ARG A 5 82.74 50.30 35.58
N THR A 6 82.30 50.37 34.32
CA THR A 6 81.02 51.03 33.97
C THR A 6 80.23 50.14 33.01
N SER A 7 78.96 49.86 33.35
CA SER A 7 77.99 49.12 32.53
C SER A 7 77.04 50.11 31.86
N PHE A 8 76.70 49.87 30.60
CA PHE A 8 75.55 50.48 29.93
C PHE A 8 74.69 49.40 29.25
N PRO A 9 73.35 49.56 29.21
CA PRO A 9 72.40 48.46 29.19
C PRO A 9 72.06 47.96 27.78
N THR A 10 71.91 46.64 27.70
CA THR A 10 71.49 45.80 26.57
C THR A 10 70.00 45.94 26.17
N ALA A 11 69.35 47.07 26.47
CA ALA A 11 67.89 47.22 26.29
C ALA A 11 67.46 47.67 24.89
N ALA A 12 68.34 48.30 24.10
CA ALA A 12 67.94 48.91 22.82
C ALA A 12 67.92 47.95 21.61
N ARG A 13 68.48 46.73 21.73
CA ARG A 13 68.51 45.75 20.62
C ARG A 13 67.36 44.75 20.62
N VAL A 14 66.59 44.66 21.71
CA VAL A 14 65.47 43.71 21.80
C VAL A 14 64.17 44.33 21.27
N LEU A 15 64.02 45.65 21.32
CA LEU A 15 62.76 46.30 20.94
C LEU A 15 62.54 46.40 19.41
N GLY A 16 63.60 46.52 18.62
CA GLY A 16 63.49 46.59 17.15
C GLY A 16 63.10 45.26 16.51
N SER A 17 63.57 44.14 17.06
CA SER A 17 63.31 42.80 16.51
C SER A 17 61.93 42.27 16.88
N VAL A 18 61.36 42.69 18.02
CA VAL A 18 60.01 42.27 18.43
C VAL A 18 58.93 43.02 17.63
N VAL A 19 59.14 44.30 17.29
CA VAL A 19 58.18 45.07 16.47
C VAL A 19 58.22 44.61 15.00
N ALA A 20 59.38 44.22 14.47
CA ALA A 20 59.48 43.65 13.13
C ALA A 20 58.84 42.25 13.02
N LEU A 21 58.92 41.41 14.06
CA LEU A 21 58.24 40.11 14.09
C LEU A 21 56.71 40.25 14.23
N PHE A 22 56.23 41.22 15.02
CA PHE A 22 54.79 41.46 15.14
C PHE A 22 54.18 42.09 13.89
N LEU A 23 54.92 42.89 13.11
CA LEU A 23 54.46 43.42 11.82
C LEU A 23 54.49 42.38 10.69
N LEU A 24 55.34 41.35 10.78
CA LEU A 24 55.30 40.19 9.87
C LEU A 24 54.17 39.20 10.21
N ALA A 25 53.75 39.12 11.47
CA ALA A 25 52.63 38.28 11.90
C ALA A 25 51.25 38.83 11.45
N PHE A 26 51.13 40.13 11.19
CA PHE A 26 49.91 40.74 10.62
C PHE A 26 49.89 40.75 9.08
N ALA A 27 51.02 40.49 8.41
CA ALA A 27 51.08 40.42 6.95
C ALA A 27 50.71 39.04 6.36
N PHE A 28 50.47 38.04 7.23
CA PHE A 28 49.97 36.71 6.86
C PHE A 28 48.61 36.40 7.50
N GLN A 29 47.77 37.40 7.73
CA GLN A 29 46.34 37.18 7.50
C GLN A 29 46.19 37.08 5.98
N GLY A 30 46.62 35.94 5.42
CA GLY A 30 46.23 35.56 4.07
C GLY A 30 44.72 35.58 4.06
N CYS A 31 44.16 36.58 3.39
CA CYS A 31 42.77 36.53 2.99
C CYS A 31 42.59 35.17 2.29
N LEU A 32 41.73 34.32 2.83
CA LEU A 32 41.07 33.32 2.02
C LEU A 32 40.36 34.14 0.92
N ASN A 33 40.97 34.20 -0.24
CA ASN A 33 40.38 34.69 -1.48
C ASN A 33 39.55 33.52 -2.05
N ASP A 34 38.43 33.79 -2.71
CA ASP A 34 37.69 32.78 -3.45
C ASP A 34 38.59 32.04 -4.48
N ASP A 35 39.70 32.64 -4.92
CA ASP A 35 40.73 31.99 -5.75
C ASP A 35 41.65 31.00 -5.00
N ASN A 36 41.54 30.89 -3.68
CA ASN A 36 42.29 29.96 -2.82
C ASN A 36 41.37 28.96 -2.09
N LEU A 37 40.10 28.90 -2.50
CA LEU A 37 39.27 27.73 -2.32
C LEU A 37 39.86 26.63 -3.20
N ILE A 38 40.10 25.45 -2.61
CA ILE A 38 40.27 24.25 -3.40
C ILE A 38 39.01 24.15 -4.28
N GLY A 39 39.17 24.25 -5.60
CA GLY A 39 38.04 24.20 -6.52
C GLY A 39 37.29 22.86 -6.45
N PRO A 40 36.07 22.77 -7.03
CA PRO A 40 35.28 21.55 -7.02
C PRO A 40 36.13 20.35 -7.45
N ASN A 41 36.28 19.36 -6.59
CA ASN A 41 37.11 18.18 -6.81
C ASN A 41 36.56 17.02 -5.97
N CYS A 42 36.98 15.79 -6.29
CA CYS A 42 36.49 14.56 -5.66
C CYS A 42 36.88 14.37 -4.17
N TYR A 43 37.24 15.40 -3.42
CA TYR A 43 37.67 15.31 -2.01
C TYR A 43 37.26 16.56 -1.22
N ASP A 44 36.21 17.26 -1.64
CA ASP A 44 35.75 18.52 -1.05
C ASP A 44 34.52 18.37 -0.14
N GLY A 45 34.02 17.15 0.04
CA GLY A 45 32.94 16.80 0.96
C GLY A 45 31.56 17.21 0.45
N ILE A 46 31.42 17.53 -0.84
CA ILE A 46 30.15 17.96 -1.43
C ILE A 46 29.90 17.27 -2.78
N LEU A 47 28.71 16.67 -2.96
CA LEU A 47 28.33 15.98 -4.20
C LEU A 47 28.35 16.91 -5.43
N ASN A 48 29.42 16.88 -6.22
CA ASN A 48 29.61 17.75 -7.38
C ASN A 48 30.42 17.08 -8.52
N ASN A 49 30.71 17.83 -9.59
CA ASN A 49 31.63 17.41 -10.68
C ASN A 49 31.38 16.02 -11.30
N GLY A 50 30.14 15.53 -11.29
CA GLY A 50 29.75 14.24 -11.88
C GLY A 50 30.02 13.03 -10.98
N GLU A 51 30.19 13.24 -9.68
CA GLU A 51 30.18 12.22 -8.63
C GLU A 51 28.83 11.49 -8.53
N GLU A 52 28.87 10.23 -8.09
CA GLU A 52 27.68 9.41 -7.80
C GLU A 52 27.31 9.47 -6.31
N LEU A 53 28.31 9.50 -5.42
CA LEU A 53 28.17 9.82 -4.00
C LEU A 53 29.21 10.89 -3.62
N VAL A 54 29.05 11.52 -2.45
CA VAL A 54 29.96 12.59 -2.01
C VAL A 54 31.41 12.14 -2.13
N ASP A 55 32.21 12.86 -2.92
CA ASP A 55 33.64 12.61 -3.16
C ASP A 55 33.98 11.29 -3.91
N CYS A 56 33.03 10.60 -4.55
CA CYS A 56 33.31 9.39 -5.32
C CYS A 56 32.33 9.11 -6.48
N GLY A 57 32.73 8.18 -7.35
CA GLY A 57 31.91 7.69 -8.46
C GLY A 57 31.92 8.58 -9.71
N GLY A 58 31.28 8.07 -10.76
CA GLY A 58 31.20 8.75 -12.05
C GLY A 58 32.49 8.72 -12.87
N SER A 59 32.57 9.58 -13.90
CA SER A 59 33.64 9.50 -14.92
C SER A 59 34.96 10.19 -14.53
N ILE A 60 34.95 10.97 -13.45
CA ILE A 60 36.08 11.85 -13.07
C ILE A 60 36.70 11.42 -11.74
N CYS A 61 35.95 10.76 -10.85
CA CYS A 61 36.39 10.36 -9.51
C CYS A 61 36.67 8.84 -9.42
N GLU A 62 37.32 8.43 -8.33
CA GLU A 62 37.48 7.00 -8.04
C GLU A 62 36.11 6.36 -7.75
N PRO A 63 35.91 5.07 -8.09
CA PRO A 63 34.66 4.38 -7.77
C PRO A 63 34.34 4.47 -6.27
N CYS A 64 33.05 4.57 -5.95
CA CYS A 64 32.62 4.60 -4.57
C CYS A 64 32.96 3.31 -3.83
N ASP A 65 33.21 3.46 -2.53
CA ASP A 65 33.37 2.32 -1.64
C ASP A 65 32.03 1.60 -1.53
N LEU A 66 32.03 0.33 -1.95
CA LEU A 66 30.84 -0.50 -1.97
C LEU A 66 30.32 -0.72 -0.54
N CYS A 67 31.19 -0.72 0.47
CA CYS A 67 30.80 -0.89 1.87
C CYS A 67 30.09 0.34 2.49
N THR A 68 29.70 1.33 1.68
CA THR A 68 29.05 2.58 2.15
C THR A 68 28.10 3.19 1.12
N ASN A 69 27.74 2.43 0.08
CA ASN A 69 26.98 2.96 -1.05
C ASN A 69 25.46 2.86 -0.85
N GLY A 70 25.00 2.24 0.23
CA GLY A 70 23.60 2.06 0.57
C GLY A 70 22.89 0.99 -0.26
N VAL A 71 23.64 0.14 -0.98
CA VAL A 71 23.14 -0.93 -1.84
C VAL A 71 23.63 -2.27 -1.29
N TRP A 72 22.84 -3.32 -1.45
CA TRP A 72 23.29 -4.67 -1.09
C TRP A 72 24.04 -5.34 -2.26
N ASP A 73 25.37 -5.28 -2.24
CA ASP A 73 26.26 -5.77 -3.29
C ASP A 73 26.65 -7.25 -3.12
N GLN A 74 25.65 -8.14 -3.01
CA GLN A 74 25.87 -9.57 -2.76
C GLN A 74 26.75 -10.27 -3.82
N PHE A 75 26.60 -9.90 -5.09
CA PHE A 75 27.21 -10.62 -6.22
C PHE A 75 28.50 -9.98 -6.76
N VAL A 76 29.03 -8.94 -6.10
CA VAL A 76 30.29 -8.33 -6.53
C VAL A 76 31.48 -9.20 -6.10
N GLU A 77 32.22 -9.71 -7.09
CA GLU A 77 33.37 -10.58 -6.87
C GLU A 77 34.42 -9.87 -5.99
N GLY A 78 34.73 -10.46 -4.84
CA GLY A 78 35.71 -9.93 -3.89
C GLY A 78 35.14 -9.03 -2.79
N HIS A 79 33.88 -8.58 -2.91
CA HIS A 79 33.18 -7.85 -1.85
C HIS A 79 32.20 -8.76 -1.09
N ASN A 80 31.24 -9.35 -1.81
CA ASN A 80 30.26 -10.32 -1.30
C ASN A 80 29.64 -9.90 0.05
N GLU A 81 28.90 -8.80 0.03
CA GLU A 81 28.19 -8.30 1.19
C GLU A 81 27.15 -9.30 1.69
N GLN A 82 27.04 -9.41 3.01
CA GLN A 82 26.05 -10.28 3.66
C GLN A 82 24.73 -9.57 3.87
N TRP A 83 24.77 -8.24 4.02
CA TRP A 83 23.63 -7.33 4.11
C TRP A 83 24.08 -5.94 3.63
N VAL A 84 23.17 -4.96 3.50
CA VAL A 84 23.49 -3.63 2.94
C VAL A 84 24.76 -3.05 3.59
N ASP A 85 25.77 -2.77 2.77
CA ASP A 85 27.06 -2.15 3.17
C ASP A 85 27.89 -2.94 4.21
N CYS A 86 27.61 -4.23 4.47
CA CYS A 86 28.31 -4.98 5.51
C CYS A 86 28.55 -6.48 5.21
N GLY A 87 29.53 -7.05 5.90
CA GLY A 87 29.94 -8.44 5.75
C GLY A 87 30.85 -8.69 4.54
N GLY A 88 31.33 -9.94 4.42
CA GLY A 88 32.27 -10.31 3.35
C GLY A 88 33.62 -9.60 3.49
N SER A 89 33.93 -8.69 2.55
CA SER A 89 35.12 -7.83 2.61
C SER A 89 34.94 -6.57 3.44
N CYS A 90 33.68 -6.21 3.78
CA CYS A 90 33.32 -5.06 4.59
C CYS A 90 33.38 -5.38 6.09
N GLU A 91 33.10 -4.37 6.93
CA GLU A 91 32.99 -4.59 8.38
C GLU A 91 31.84 -5.58 8.70
N PRO A 92 31.92 -6.36 9.79
CA PRO A 92 30.86 -7.27 10.17
C PRO A 92 29.53 -6.53 10.40
N CYS A 93 28.43 -7.11 9.93
CA CYS A 93 27.10 -6.56 10.11
C CYS A 93 26.72 -6.43 11.59
N ALA A 94 26.03 -5.34 11.93
CA ALA A 94 25.53 -5.10 13.28
C ALA A 94 24.37 -6.04 13.60
N THR A 95 24.26 -6.52 14.85
CA THR A 95 23.22 -7.50 15.24
C THR A 95 21.79 -6.96 15.24
N ASN A 96 21.58 -5.70 14.90
CA ASN A 96 20.29 -5.06 14.75
C ASN A 96 20.03 -4.63 13.30
N PHE A 97 20.94 -5.01 12.39
CA PHE A 97 20.88 -4.74 10.95
C PHE A 97 21.87 -5.67 10.23
N ASN A 98 21.54 -6.96 10.15
CA ASN A 98 22.36 -7.99 9.51
C ASN A 98 21.57 -8.97 8.64
N GLY A 99 20.27 -8.72 8.41
CA GLY A 99 19.41 -9.55 7.58
C GLY A 99 19.09 -10.91 8.19
N ILE A 100 19.31 -11.09 9.50
CA ILE A 100 18.94 -12.31 10.22
C ILE A 100 18.13 -11.97 11.47
N GLN A 101 17.19 -12.85 11.82
CA GLN A 101 16.45 -12.68 13.08
C GLN A 101 17.32 -13.10 14.27
N ASP A 102 17.79 -12.12 15.04
CA ASP A 102 18.64 -12.31 16.21
C ASP A 102 17.83 -12.46 17.53
N PRO A 103 18.42 -13.03 18.60
CA PRO A 103 17.74 -13.16 19.88
C PRO A 103 17.36 -11.79 20.49
N GLY A 104 16.06 -11.52 20.60
CA GLY A 104 15.53 -10.26 21.14
C GLY A 104 14.83 -9.40 20.10
N GLU A 105 14.85 -9.83 18.84
CA GLU A 105 14.08 -9.25 17.75
C GLU A 105 12.73 -9.96 17.61
N ILE A 106 11.72 -9.23 17.13
CA ILE A 106 10.39 -9.76 16.86
C ILE A 106 10.34 -10.36 15.45
N GLY A 107 10.96 -9.69 14.49
CA GLY A 107 11.20 -10.13 13.12
C GLY A 107 12.66 -9.86 12.72
N ILE A 108 13.03 -10.03 11.46
CA ILE A 108 14.40 -9.77 10.99
C ILE A 108 14.73 -8.28 11.17
N ASP A 109 15.77 -7.96 11.94
CA ASP A 109 16.24 -6.59 12.20
C ASP A 109 15.17 -5.63 12.78
N CYS A 110 14.12 -6.14 13.45
CA CYS A 110 13.01 -5.31 13.94
C CYS A 110 12.47 -5.69 15.33
N GLY A 111 11.83 -4.73 16.00
CA GLY A 111 11.12 -4.96 17.27
C GLY A 111 12.01 -5.14 18.50
N CYS A 112 13.31 -4.89 18.37
CA CYS A 112 14.26 -4.80 19.47
C CYS A 112 14.45 -3.33 19.96
N PRO A 113 15.06 -3.08 21.14
CA PRO A 113 15.25 -1.71 21.64
C PRO A 113 16.08 -0.77 20.75
N ASP A 114 17.00 -1.34 19.97
CA ASP A 114 17.89 -0.62 19.05
C ASP A 114 17.55 -0.88 17.57
N CYS A 115 16.34 -1.41 17.31
CA CYS A 115 15.84 -1.73 15.97
C CYS A 115 14.61 -0.86 15.62
N PRO A 116 14.30 -0.66 14.33
CA PRO A 116 13.01 -0.13 13.89
C PRO A 116 11.82 -0.99 14.34
N ALA A 117 10.60 -0.42 14.24
CA ALA A 117 9.39 -1.21 14.37
C ALA A 117 9.17 -2.05 13.11
N CYS A 118 8.70 -3.29 13.24
CA CYS A 118 8.56 -4.21 12.10
C CYS A 118 7.68 -3.67 10.95
N PRO A 119 6.56 -2.96 11.18
CA PRO A 119 5.74 -2.41 10.09
C PRO A 119 6.43 -1.29 9.29
N GLU A 120 7.49 -0.68 9.83
CA GLU A 120 8.22 0.41 9.15
C GLU A 120 9.21 -0.11 8.11
N LEU A 121 9.44 -1.43 8.09
CA LEU A 121 10.34 -2.06 7.13
C LEU A 121 9.62 -2.60 5.89
N CYS A 122 8.29 -2.68 5.92
CA CYS A 122 7.52 -3.03 4.73
C CYS A 122 7.70 -1.94 3.64
N GLY A 123 8.00 -2.33 2.41
CA GLY A 123 8.20 -1.41 1.28
C GLY A 123 9.58 -0.71 1.24
N ASP A 124 10.57 -1.19 1.99
CA ASP A 124 11.94 -0.64 2.07
C ASP A 124 12.93 -1.26 1.06
N GLY A 125 12.51 -2.29 0.33
CA GLY A 125 13.26 -3.01 -0.68
C GLY A 125 14.16 -4.12 -0.16
N LEU A 126 14.07 -4.48 1.13
CA LEU A 126 14.87 -5.52 1.77
C LEU A 126 13.98 -6.64 2.31
N PRO A 127 14.43 -7.91 2.26
CA PRO A 127 13.67 -9.04 2.83
C PRO A 127 13.84 -9.10 4.36
N ASN A 128 13.24 -8.17 5.09
CA ASN A 128 13.40 -8.01 6.54
C ASN A 128 12.05 -7.90 7.27
N GLY A 129 12.04 -7.48 8.54
CA GLY A 129 10.79 -7.30 9.28
C GLY A 129 10.03 -8.61 9.56
N LEU A 130 8.72 -8.57 9.37
CA LEU A 130 7.82 -9.72 9.54
C LEU A 130 7.25 -10.23 8.20
N GLU A 131 7.94 -9.94 7.11
CA GLU A 131 7.56 -10.29 5.74
C GLU A 131 7.44 -11.80 5.51
N ASP A 132 6.70 -12.18 4.46
CA ASP A 132 6.53 -13.59 4.15
C ASP A 132 7.85 -14.23 3.67
N PRO A 133 8.26 -15.39 4.23
CA PRO A 133 9.55 -15.98 3.92
C PRO A 133 9.70 -16.31 2.43
N GLY A 134 10.71 -15.73 1.79
CA GLY A 134 11.02 -15.98 0.38
C GLY A 134 10.38 -15.00 -0.59
N GLN A 135 9.63 -14.02 -0.07
CA GLN A 135 9.26 -12.81 -0.78
C GLN A 135 10.20 -11.68 -0.35
N VAL A 136 10.35 -10.67 -1.20
CA VAL A 136 11.13 -9.47 -0.88
C VAL A 136 10.12 -8.36 -0.67
N ASP A 137 10.15 -7.73 0.51
CA ASP A 137 9.49 -6.45 0.74
C ASP A 137 7.95 -6.48 0.84
N CYS A 138 7.36 -7.64 1.17
CA CYS A 138 5.92 -7.82 1.27
C CYS A 138 5.50 -9.06 2.11
N GLY A 139 4.21 -9.14 2.42
CA GLY A 139 3.60 -10.29 3.10
C GLY A 139 3.75 -10.27 4.63
N GLY A 140 3.15 -11.23 5.32
CA GLY A 140 3.15 -11.28 6.78
C GLY A 140 2.06 -10.45 7.47
N PRO A 141 2.06 -10.39 8.82
CA PRO A 141 0.93 -9.86 9.61
C PRO A 141 0.78 -8.34 9.56
N ASP A 142 1.85 -7.61 9.24
CA ASP A 142 1.92 -6.16 9.34
C ASP A 142 2.27 -5.46 8.00
N CYS A 143 2.43 -6.23 6.90
CA CYS A 143 2.68 -5.70 5.56
C CYS A 143 1.52 -6.04 4.60
N GLU A 144 1.46 -5.36 3.46
CA GLU A 144 0.53 -5.70 2.38
C GLU A 144 0.83 -7.09 1.81
N VAL A 145 -0.20 -7.78 1.31
CA VAL A 145 -0.06 -9.12 0.73
C VAL A 145 0.81 -9.03 -0.52
N CYS A 146 1.79 -9.93 -0.65
CA CYS A 146 2.64 -9.98 -1.83
C CYS A 146 1.84 -10.19 -3.11
N PRO A 147 2.28 -9.58 -4.24
CA PRO A 147 1.69 -9.85 -5.53
C PRO A 147 1.86 -11.33 -5.88
N THR A 148 0.79 -11.98 -6.32
CA THR A 148 0.79 -13.38 -6.72
C THR A 148 0.10 -13.53 -8.07
N CYS A 149 0.90 -13.57 -9.12
CA CYS A 149 0.45 -13.55 -10.51
C CYS A 149 -0.27 -14.84 -11.00
N ASP A 150 -0.85 -15.67 -10.11
CA ASP A 150 -1.48 -16.95 -10.43
C ASP A 150 -2.50 -17.42 -9.34
N ASP A 151 -2.89 -16.58 -8.37
CA ASP A 151 -3.72 -16.97 -7.23
C ASP A 151 -5.22 -16.61 -7.34
N GLY A 152 -5.59 -15.87 -8.39
CA GLY A 152 -6.96 -15.48 -8.69
C GLY A 152 -7.46 -14.30 -7.87
N LEU A 153 -6.58 -13.59 -7.15
CA LEU A 153 -6.88 -12.39 -6.40
C LEU A 153 -6.25 -11.17 -7.09
N ILE A 154 -6.61 -9.97 -6.62
CA ILE A 154 -5.89 -8.73 -6.97
C ILE A 154 -5.13 -8.34 -5.70
N ASN A 155 -3.82 -8.55 -5.68
CA ASN A 155 -2.98 -8.23 -4.52
C ASN A 155 -1.63 -7.62 -4.92
N GLY A 156 -0.92 -7.05 -3.95
CA GLY A 156 0.30 -6.29 -4.20
C GLY A 156 0.11 -5.15 -5.22
N ASP A 157 1.01 -5.10 -6.21
CA ASP A 157 1.04 -4.09 -7.28
C ASP A 157 0.24 -4.49 -8.54
N GLU A 158 -0.56 -5.56 -8.47
CA GLU A 158 -1.38 -6.03 -9.60
C GLU A 158 -2.42 -4.98 -10.03
N THR A 159 -2.56 -4.80 -11.34
CA THR A 159 -3.57 -3.88 -11.92
C THR A 159 -4.82 -4.60 -12.44
N GLY A 160 -4.81 -5.93 -12.41
CA GLY A 160 -5.91 -6.85 -12.70
C GLY A 160 -5.62 -8.19 -12.02
N ILE A 161 -6.57 -9.14 -12.00
CA ILE A 161 -6.34 -10.44 -11.35
C ILE A 161 -5.09 -11.10 -11.94
N ASP A 162 -4.13 -11.43 -11.08
CA ASP A 162 -2.91 -12.15 -11.45
C ASP A 162 -2.03 -11.44 -12.51
N CYS A 163 -2.21 -10.13 -12.72
CA CYS A 163 -1.52 -9.41 -13.80
C CYS A 163 -1.28 -7.92 -13.52
N GLY A 164 -0.28 -7.37 -14.21
CA GLY A 164 0.14 -5.97 -14.06
C GLY A 164 1.02 -5.73 -12.84
N GLY A 165 1.47 -4.49 -12.69
CA GLY A 165 2.57 -4.19 -11.75
C GLY A 165 3.96 -4.54 -12.30
N PRO A 166 5.02 -4.31 -11.53
CA PRO A 166 6.41 -4.60 -11.94
C PRO A 166 6.74 -6.10 -11.92
N ASP A 167 6.06 -6.89 -11.08
CA ASP A 167 6.40 -8.29 -10.80
C ASP A 167 5.52 -9.31 -11.54
N CYS A 168 4.42 -8.88 -12.18
CA CYS A 168 3.57 -9.74 -13.01
C CYS A 168 3.61 -9.36 -14.49
N GLU A 169 3.25 -10.32 -15.36
CA GLU A 169 3.10 -10.05 -16.78
C GLU A 169 2.05 -8.94 -17.00
N PRO A 170 2.22 -8.05 -17.99
CA PRO A 170 1.23 -7.04 -18.29
C PRO A 170 -0.11 -7.71 -18.56
N CYS A 171 -1.19 -7.18 -17.97
CA CYS A 171 -2.53 -7.66 -18.24
C CYS A 171 -2.77 -7.70 -19.75
N THR A 172 -2.93 -8.90 -20.31
CA THR A 172 -3.31 -9.06 -21.71
C THR A 172 -4.72 -8.50 -21.88
N CYS A 173 -4.93 -7.63 -22.86
CA CYS A 173 -6.27 -7.16 -23.23
C CYS A 173 -7.10 -8.29 -23.87
N GLU A 174 -7.45 -9.31 -23.09
CA GLU A 174 -8.58 -10.19 -23.36
C GLU A 174 -9.75 -9.72 -22.49
N CYS A 175 -10.18 -8.45 -22.64
CA CYS A 175 -11.32 -7.91 -21.91
C CYS A 175 -12.60 -8.63 -22.37
N ASP A 176 -12.97 -9.72 -21.69
CA ASP A 176 -14.27 -10.34 -21.83
C ASP A 176 -15.16 -9.81 -20.71
N CYS A 177 -15.82 -8.68 -20.99
CA CYS A 177 -16.75 -7.99 -20.08
C CYS A 177 -18.05 -8.79 -19.79
N THR A 178 -18.03 -10.12 -19.89
CA THR A 178 -19.17 -11.00 -19.68
C THR A 178 -18.79 -12.36 -19.06
N ASN A 179 -17.54 -12.54 -18.63
CA ASN A 179 -17.03 -13.82 -18.16
C ASN A 179 -17.23 -14.06 -16.65
N GLY A 180 -17.69 -13.04 -15.92
CA GLY A 180 -18.01 -13.11 -14.50
C GLY A 180 -16.79 -13.05 -13.58
N VAL A 181 -15.63 -12.63 -14.09
CA VAL A 181 -14.42 -12.36 -13.30
C VAL A 181 -13.99 -10.91 -13.50
N ALA A 182 -13.20 -10.35 -12.58
CA ALA A 182 -12.66 -9.00 -12.74
C ALA A 182 -11.28 -9.10 -13.42
N ASP A 183 -11.20 -8.86 -14.73
CA ASP A 183 -9.95 -9.01 -15.48
C ASP A 183 -9.59 -7.82 -16.39
N GLY A 184 -8.38 -7.86 -16.96
CA GLY A 184 -7.89 -6.84 -17.88
C GLY A 184 -7.80 -5.44 -17.26
N TYR A 185 -8.67 -4.53 -17.69
CA TYR A 185 -8.73 -3.13 -17.22
C TYR A 185 -10.09 -2.79 -16.59
N GLU A 186 -10.86 -3.80 -16.21
CA GLU A 186 -12.15 -3.62 -15.57
C GLU A 186 -12.01 -2.88 -14.24
N THR A 187 -13.01 -2.05 -13.92
CA THR A 187 -13.08 -1.37 -12.62
C THR A 187 -13.75 -2.27 -11.58
N TYR A 188 -14.75 -3.05 -12.00
CA TYR A 188 -15.35 -4.15 -11.23
C TYR A 188 -15.67 -5.29 -12.20
N ILE A 189 -16.13 -6.44 -11.69
CA ILE A 189 -16.45 -7.63 -12.50
C ILE A 189 -17.26 -7.26 -13.75
N ASP A 190 -16.72 -7.58 -14.93
CA ASP A 190 -17.37 -7.40 -16.24
C ASP A 190 -17.70 -5.93 -16.62
N CYS A 191 -17.17 -4.92 -15.93
CA CYS A 191 -17.49 -3.52 -16.21
C CYS A 191 -16.35 -2.53 -15.90
N GLY A 192 -16.41 -1.36 -16.53
CA GLY A 192 -15.44 -0.27 -16.33
C GLY A 192 -14.19 -0.37 -17.19
N GLY A 193 -13.25 0.56 -16.98
CA GLY A 193 -12.08 0.69 -17.82
C GLY A 193 -12.34 1.26 -19.22
N PRO A 194 -11.33 1.22 -20.12
CA PRO A 194 -11.42 1.77 -21.47
C PRO A 194 -12.20 0.88 -22.46
N ASN A 195 -12.42 -0.40 -22.13
CA ASN A 195 -12.94 -1.41 -23.06
C ASN A 195 -14.27 -2.04 -22.64
N CYS A 196 -14.74 -1.86 -21.40
CA CYS A 196 -16.07 -2.29 -20.96
C CYS A 196 -16.99 -1.10 -20.73
N GLU A 197 -18.30 -1.36 -20.71
CA GLU A 197 -19.29 -0.35 -20.36
C GLU A 197 -19.08 0.12 -18.91
N PRO A 198 -19.41 1.38 -18.57
CA PRO A 198 -19.29 1.87 -17.20
C PRO A 198 -20.04 0.97 -16.21
N CYS A 199 -19.50 0.82 -15.00
CA CYS A 199 -20.17 0.10 -13.94
C CYS A 199 -21.40 0.87 -13.45
N GLU A 200 -22.56 0.56 -14.03
CA GLU A 200 -23.84 1.14 -13.65
C GLU A 200 -24.55 0.26 -12.60
N SER A 201 -25.02 0.91 -11.54
CA SER A 201 -25.87 0.25 -10.54
C SER A 201 -27.15 -0.27 -11.19
N SER A 202 -27.39 -1.57 -11.07
CA SER A 202 -28.55 -2.24 -11.63
C SER A 202 -29.03 -3.37 -10.72
N ILE A 203 -30.34 -3.58 -10.71
CA ILE A 203 -31.00 -4.69 -10.03
C ILE A 203 -32.20 -5.12 -10.87
N SER A 204 -32.41 -6.42 -11.02
CA SER A 204 -33.53 -6.97 -11.78
C SER A 204 -34.08 -8.20 -11.07
N TRP A 205 -35.37 -8.48 -11.23
CA TRP A 205 -36.02 -9.65 -10.63
C TRP A 205 -37.33 -9.99 -11.35
N PHE A 206 -37.83 -11.20 -11.10
CA PHE A 206 -39.16 -11.62 -11.52
C PHE A 206 -40.08 -11.74 -10.31
N SER A 207 -41.30 -11.24 -10.45
CA SER A 207 -42.36 -11.40 -9.46
C SER A 207 -43.61 -11.93 -10.15
N THR A 208 -44.09 -13.10 -9.70
CA THR A 208 -45.20 -13.86 -10.32
C THR A 208 -45.07 -14.05 -11.84
N GLY A 209 -43.81 -14.15 -12.33
CA GLY A 209 -43.49 -14.33 -13.75
C GLY A 209 -43.40 -13.03 -14.55
N PHE A 210 -43.61 -11.88 -13.94
CA PHE A 210 -43.39 -10.57 -14.56
C PHE A 210 -41.98 -10.06 -14.25
N PRO A 211 -41.21 -9.59 -15.26
CA PRO A 211 -39.89 -9.01 -15.05
C PRO A 211 -40.01 -7.59 -14.52
N TYR A 212 -39.11 -7.24 -13.61
CA TYR A 212 -38.90 -5.90 -13.07
C TYR A 212 -37.42 -5.55 -13.11
N THR A 213 -37.15 -4.26 -13.25
CA THR A 213 -35.82 -3.67 -13.17
C THR A 213 -35.87 -2.49 -12.20
N GLY A 214 -34.79 -2.25 -11.47
CA GLY A 214 -34.62 -1.07 -10.61
C GLY A 214 -34.32 0.19 -11.42
N ASP A 215 -35.17 0.52 -12.40
CA ASP A 215 -34.98 1.61 -13.34
C ASP A 215 -35.30 3.00 -12.76
N ASP A 216 -35.92 3.06 -11.58
CA ASP A 216 -36.14 4.29 -10.81
C ASP A 216 -35.10 4.44 -9.69
N VAL A 217 -34.80 3.34 -8.98
CA VAL A 217 -33.75 3.27 -7.97
C VAL A 217 -33.02 1.93 -8.05
N ALA A 218 -31.69 1.97 -8.06
CA ALA A 218 -30.80 0.85 -7.79
C ALA A 218 -29.67 1.35 -6.89
N SER A 219 -29.73 1.02 -5.60
CA SER A 219 -28.79 1.55 -4.61
C SER A 219 -28.39 0.51 -3.58
N CYS A 220 -27.11 0.49 -3.23
CA CYS A 220 -26.60 -0.21 -2.07
C CYS A 220 -26.05 0.83 -1.09
N THR A 221 -26.37 0.68 0.20
CA THR A 221 -25.82 1.50 1.27
C THR A 221 -25.24 0.61 2.35
N LEU A 222 -24.02 0.92 2.78
CA LEU A 222 -23.37 0.24 3.89
C LEU A 222 -23.53 1.08 5.16
N GLY A 223 -24.31 0.55 6.10
CA GLY A 223 -24.42 1.06 7.47
C GLY A 223 -23.68 0.17 8.46
N ASP A 224 -23.53 0.66 9.68
CA ASP A 224 -23.05 -0.13 10.82
C ASP A 224 -24.28 -0.67 11.59
N PRO A 225 -24.59 -1.99 11.58
CA PRO A 225 -23.86 -3.13 10.98
C PRO A 225 -24.58 -3.77 9.78
N THR A 226 -25.24 -2.99 8.93
CA THR A 226 -26.17 -3.51 7.91
C THR A 226 -25.85 -3.04 6.51
N LEU A 227 -25.93 -3.96 5.56
CA LEU A 227 -25.94 -3.69 4.14
C LEU A 227 -27.38 -3.66 3.64
N VAL A 228 -27.78 -2.59 2.96
CA VAL A 228 -29.13 -2.43 2.40
C VAL A 228 -29.06 -2.27 0.89
N ILE A 229 -29.68 -3.20 0.17
CA ILE A 229 -29.80 -3.20 -1.30
C ILE A 229 -31.25 -2.87 -1.64
N THR A 230 -31.47 -1.84 -2.45
CA THR A 230 -32.81 -1.41 -2.86
C THR A 230 -32.92 -1.34 -4.37
N GLY A 231 -33.99 -1.94 -4.89
CA GLY A 231 -34.43 -1.83 -6.28
C GLY A 231 -35.84 -1.30 -6.37
N GLN A 232 -36.06 -0.20 -7.06
CA GLN A 232 -37.38 0.35 -7.36
C GLN A 232 -37.59 0.44 -8.86
N SER A 233 -38.68 -0.16 -9.33
CA SER A 233 -39.10 -0.04 -10.72
C SER A 233 -39.95 1.21 -10.93
N SER A 234 -39.88 1.79 -12.13
CA SER A 234 -40.76 2.89 -12.58
C SER A 234 -42.25 2.55 -12.56
N THR A 235 -42.61 1.26 -12.47
CA THR A 235 -43.99 0.81 -12.25
C THR A 235 -44.42 0.78 -10.78
N GLY A 236 -43.54 1.18 -9.85
CA GLY A 236 -43.81 1.25 -8.42
C GLY A 236 -43.51 -0.03 -7.62
N ALA A 237 -43.00 -1.08 -8.25
CA ALA A 237 -42.58 -2.29 -7.52
C ALA A 237 -41.22 -2.04 -6.85
N VAL A 238 -41.08 -2.42 -5.59
CA VAL A 238 -39.87 -2.19 -4.78
C VAL A 238 -39.40 -3.50 -4.17
N VAL A 239 -38.11 -3.79 -4.22
CA VAL A 239 -37.45 -4.86 -3.45
C VAL A 239 -36.38 -4.23 -2.57
N THR A 240 -36.37 -4.58 -1.28
CA THR A 240 -35.36 -4.14 -0.33
C THR A 240 -34.79 -5.36 0.38
N ILE A 241 -33.47 -5.54 0.31
CA ILE A 241 -32.74 -6.61 0.99
C ILE A 241 -31.87 -5.94 2.06
N THR A 242 -32.11 -6.31 3.31
CA THR A 242 -31.28 -5.91 4.45
C THR A 242 -30.52 -7.13 4.93
N LEU A 243 -29.20 -7.07 4.91
CA LEU A 243 -28.30 -8.09 5.43
C LEU A 243 -27.46 -7.50 6.56
N THR A 244 -27.22 -8.30 7.58
CA THR A 244 -26.38 -7.94 8.72
C THR A 244 -24.97 -8.43 8.46
N GLU A 245 -23.98 -7.62 8.84
CA GLU A 245 -22.58 -8.01 8.75
C GLU A 245 -22.32 -9.34 9.47
N PRO A 246 -21.73 -10.35 8.79
CA PRO A 246 -21.34 -11.60 9.42
C PRO A 246 -20.25 -11.40 10.48
N ALA A 247 -20.16 -12.33 11.43
CA ALA A 247 -19.17 -12.24 12.51
C ALA A 247 -17.71 -12.25 12.03
N ASP A 248 -17.47 -12.89 10.88
CA ASP A 248 -16.16 -13.00 10.24
C ASP A 248 -15.93 -11.87 9.21
N GLY A 249 -16.86 -10.90 9.12
CA GLY A 249 -16.84 -9.83 8.12
C GLY A 249 -17.56 -10.19 6.82
N TRP A 250 -17.53 -9.28 5.85
CA TRP A 250 -18.12 -9.51 4.53
C TRP A 250 -17.21 -10.37 3.65
N GLU A 251 -17.72 -11.53 3.24
CA GLU A 251 -17.10 -12.41 2.26
C GLU A 251 -18.17 -12.96 1.29
N PRO A 252 -17.79 -13.41 0.08
CA PRO A 252 -18.70 -14.10 -0.84
C PRO A 252 -19.42 -15.27 -0.14
N SER A 253 -20.73 -15.17 -0.02
CA SER A 253 -21.52 -16.03 0.85
C SER A 253 -22.97 -16.14 0.40
N ASN A 254 -23.71 -17.08 1.00
CA ASN A 254 -25.13 -17.30 0.72
C ASN A 254 -25.96 -17.17 1.99
N PHE A 255 -26.85 -16.19 2.01
CA PHE A 255 -27.76 -15.88 3.10
C PHE A 255 -29.12 -16.52 2.83
N ALA A 256 -29.64 -17.25 3.81
CA ALA A 256 -31.00 -17.77 3.77
C ALA A 256 -31.92 -16.88 4.64
N VAL A 257 -32.49 -15.85 4.04
CA VAL A 257 -33.32 -14.87 4.74
C VAL A 257 -34.76 -15.39 4.86
N ASN A 258 -35.24 -15.55 6.08
CA ASN A 258 -36.56 -16.12 6.37
C ASN A 258 -37.08 -15.66 7.75
N SER A 259 -38.23 -16.17 8.20
CA SER A 259 -38.84 -15.76 9.46
C SER A 259 -38.04 -16.10 10.74
N LEU A 260 -36.97 -16.89 10.62
CA LEU A 260 -36.03 -17.20 11.70
C LEU A 260 -34.80 -16.29 11.70
N SER A 261 -34.60 -15.50 10.64
CA SER A 261 -33.55 -14.48 10.60
C SER A 261 -33.80 -13.45 11.70
N LEU A 262 -32.74 -13.08 12.42
CA LEU A 262 -32.86 -12.14 13.54
C LEU A 262 -32.98 -10.70 13.05
N THR A 263 -32.11 -10.34 12.12
CA THR A 263 -31.90 -8.96 11.64
C THR A 263 -31.95 -8.87 10.12
N ASP A 264 -31.65 -9.96 9.42
CA ASP A 264 -31.78 -10.00 7.95
C ASP A 264 -33.23 -10.04 7.53
N MET A 265 -33.58 -9.29 6.50
CA MET A 265 -34.94 -9.17 6.00
C MET A 265 -34.96 -8.88 4.50
N VAL A 266 -35.89 -9.51 3.78
CA VAL A 266 -36.22 -9.12 2.42
C VAL A 266 -37.67 -8.64 2.40
N GLU A 267 -37.86 -7.42 1.93
CA GLU A 267 -39.15 -6.75 1.75
C GLU A 267 -39.43 -6.58 0.25
N TYR A 268 -40.69 -6.65 -0.11
CA TYR A 268 -41.16 -6.38 -1.46
C TYR A 268 -42.51 -5.68 -1.42
N THR A 269 -42.63 -4.61 -2.20
CA THR A 269 -43.91 -3.99 -2.51
C THR A 269 -44.22 -4.24 -3.97
N ASN A 270 -45.39 -4.80 -4.27
CA ASN A 270 -45.81 -5.02 -5.65
C ASN A 270 -46.25 -3.68 -6.30
N SER A 271 -46.51 -3.70 -7.62
CA SER A 271 -46.96 -2.51 -8.35
C SER A 271 -48.38 -2.03 -7.98
N ASP A 272 -49.15 -2.85 -7.29
CA ASP A 272 -50.47 -2.50 -6.74
C ASP A 272 -50.37 -1.85 -5.34
N GLY A 273 -49.18 -1.88 -4.72
CA GLY A 273 -48.91 -1.32 -3.40
C GLY A 273 -49.10 -2.30 -2.23
N ASP A 274 -49.23 -3.60 -2.48
CA ASP A 274 -49.26 -4.62 -1.43
C ASP A 274 -47.84 -4.96 -0.96
N ASP A 275 -47.67 -5.07 0.35
CA ASP A 275 -46.38 -5.31 1.01
C ASP A 275 -46.22 -6.77 1.44
N PHE A 276 -45.02 -7.30 1.21
CA PHE A 276 -44.60 -8.66 1.55
C PHE A 276 -43.24 -8.60 2.22
N ASP A 277 -43.02 -9.48 3.20
CA ASP A 277 -41.72 -9.60 3.84
C ASP A 277 -41.42 -11.03 4.28
N THR A 278 -40.14 -11.33 4.50
CA THR A 278 -39.68 -12.65 4.95
C THR A 278 -40.07 -12.98 6.40
N THR A 279 -40.44 -11.98 7.22
CA THR A 279 -40.83 -12.17 8.62
C THR A 279 -42.24 -12.76 8.73
N ASN A 280 -43.13 -12.44 7.79
CA ASN A 280 -44.47 -13.02 7.67
C ASN A 280 -44.46 -14.44 7.08
N GLY A 281 -43.37 -14.83 6.40
CA GLY A 281 -43.15 -16.18 5.90
C GLY A 281 -42.36 -16.25 4.61
N GLY A 282 -42.02 -17.47 4.21
CA GLY A 282 -41.19 -17.72 3.04
C GLY A 282 -39.71 -17.79 3.35
N SER A 283 -38.90 -17.80 2.30
CA SER A 283 -37.45 -17.80 2.37
C SER A 283 -36.91 -17.26 1.06
N VAL A 284 -35.96 -16.32 1.16
CA VAL A 284 -35.19 -15.80 0.03
C VAL A 284 -33.74 -16.19 0.24
N SER A 285 -33.15 -16.88 -0.74
CA SER A 285 -31.71 -17.09 -0.79
C SER A 285 -31.09 -15.87 -1.45
N VAL A 286 -30.16 -15.20 -0.78
CA VAL A 286 -29.37 -14.10 -1.33
C VAL A 286 -27.93 -14.58 -1.41
N ASN A 287 -27.38 -14.67 -2.61
CA ASN A 287 -26.00 -15.06 -2.83
C ASN A 287 -25.19 -13.82 -3.24
N ILE A 288 -24.22 -13.47 -2.41
CA ILE A 288 -23.20 -12.47 -2.74
C ILE A 288 -22.05 -13.22 -3.41
N SER A 289 -21.77 -12.91 -4.67
CA SER A 289 -20.63 -13.48 -5.40
C SER A 289 -19.37 -12.63 -5.23
N TYR A 290 -19.53 -11.33 -4.99
CA TYR A 290 -18.44 -10.40 -4.75
C TYR A 290 -18.91 -9.24 -3.89
N ILE A 291 -18.07 -8.79 -2.97
CA ILE A 291 -18.31 -7.61 -2.14
C ILE A 291 -16.98 -6.96 -1.75
N ASP A 292 -16.89 -5.66 -1.99
CA ASP A 292 -15.88 -4.77 -1.40
C ASP A 292 -16.58 -3.84 -0.39
N PRO A 293 -16.57 -4.15 0.92
CA PRO A 293 -17.44 -3.56 1.93
C PRO A 293 -16.94 -2.20 2.43
N VAL A 294 -16.65 -1.28 1.54
CA VAL A 294 -16.26 0.11 1.86
C VAL A 294 -17.15 1.11 1.13
N PRO A 295 -17.34 2.34 1.63
CA PRO A 295 -17.97 3.40 0.86
C PRO A 295 -17.20 3.66 -0.45
N GLY A 296 -17.88 3.56 -1.58
CA GLY A 296 -17.27 3.57 -2.92
C GLY A 296 -16.83 2.19 -3.43
N GLY A 297 -16.98 1.14 -2.63
CA GLY A 297 -16.80 -0.25 -3.06
C GLY A 297 -17.95 -0.74 -3.94
N TYR A 298 -17.98 -2.04 -4.23
CA TYR A 298 -18.95 -2.62 -5.16
C TYR A 298 -19.46 -3.97 -4.68
N ILE A 299 -20.68 -4.31 -5.08
CA ILE A 299 -21.31 -5.58 -4.73
C ILE A 299 -21.96 -6.21 -5.94
N VAL A 300 -21.83 -7.53 -6.06
CA VAL A 300 -22.48 -8.36 -7.08
C VAL A 300 -23.14 -9.56 -6.41
N GLY A 301 -24.35 -9.89 -6.84
CA GLY A 301 -25.03 -11.06 -6.33
C GLY A 301 -26.35 -11.37 -7.01
N THR A 302 -26.99 -12.41 -6.49
CA THR A 302 -28.28 -12.91 -6.96
C THR A 302 -29.21 -13.19 -5.79
N PHE A 303 -30.52 -13.23 -6.06
CA PHE A 303 -31.50 -13.62 -5.07
C PHE A 303 -32.67 -14.40 -5.67
N ASN A 304 -33.19 -15.35 -4.90
CA ASN A 304 -34.29 -16.20 -5.34
C ASN A 304 -35.08 -16.74 -4.14
N GLY A 305 -36.40 -16.66 -4.21
CA GLY A 305 -37.27 -17.32 -3.26
C GLY A 305 -38.70 -16.81 -3.28
N SER A 306 -39.31 -16.82 -2.09
CA SER A 306 -40.67 -16.35 -1.87
C SER A 306 -40.77 -15.64 -0.53
N ILE A 307 -41.72 -14.73 -0.45
CA ILE A 307 -42.03 -13.88 0.70
C ILE A 307 -43.54 -13.85 0.90
N ALA A 308 -44.03 -13.46 2.07
CA ALA A 308 -45.46 -13.48 2.36
C ALA A 308 -45.97 -12.14 2.88
N ASP A 309 -47.25 -11.87 2.67
CA ASP A 309 -47.95 -10.78 3.34
C ASP A 309 -48.41 -11.22 4.75
N ALA A 310 -48.99 -10.28 5.50
CA ALA A 310 -49.49 -10.54 6.85
C ALA A 310 -50.65 -11.56 6.92
N ASP A 311 -51.33 -11.82 5.80
CA ASP A 311 -52.41 -12.81 5.69
C ASP A 311 -51.88 -14.21 5.29
N GLY A 312 -50.57 -14.34 5.05
CA GLY A 312 -49.90 -15.59 4.66
C GLY A 312 -50.04 -15.91 3.17
N VAL A 313 -50.36 -14.93 2.33
CA VAL A 313 -50.33 -15.06 0.87
C VAL A 313 -48.90 -14.89 0.39
N PHE A 314 -48.43 -15.85 -0.39
CA PHE A 314 -47.06 -15.88 -0.89
C PHE A 314 -46.92 -15.15 -2.21
N GLN A 315 -45.87 -14.33 -2.29
CA GLN A 315 -45.35 -13.71 -3.50
C GLN A 315 -43.99 -14.32 -3.84
N SER A 316 -43.77 -14.59 -5.13
CA SER A 316 -42.49 -15.10 -5.61
C SER A 316 -41.59 -13.93 -5.99
N VAL A 317 -40.31 -14.02 -5.63
CA VAL A 317 -39.27 -13.07 -6.04
C VAL A 317 -38.09 -13.91 -6.51
N THR A 318 -37.96 -14.07 -7.82
CA THR A 318 -37.09 -15.09 -8.43
C THR A 318 -36.25 -14.51 -9.55
N GLY A 319 -35.16 -15.21 -9.91
CA GLY A 319 -34.24 -14.74 -10.95
C GLY A 319 -33.69 -13.34 -10.68
N GLY A 320 -33.52 -13.00 -9.40
CA GLY A 320 -33.00 -11.71 -8.98
C GLY A 320 -31.50 -11.62 -9.22
N SER A 321 -31.03 -10.50 -9.77
CA SER A 321 -29.61 -10.17 -9.88
C SER A 321 -29.40 -8.71 -9.51
N PHE A 322 -28.25 -8.40 -8.93
CA PHE A 322 -27.83 -7.04 -8.63
C PHE A 322 -26.33 -6.87 -8.83
N GLN A 323 -25.96 -5.68 -9.27
CA GLN A 323 -24.59 -5.17 -9.26
C GLN A 323 -24.66 -3.67 -9.02
N MET A 324 -23.90 -3.14 -8.06
CA MET A 324 -23.98 -1.71 -7.74
C MET A 324 -22.85 -1.23 -6.84
N ALA A 325 -22.55 0.06 -6.95
CA ALA A 325 -21.66 0.73 -6.01
C ALA A 325 -22.30 0.84 -4.61
N ILE A 326 -21.47 0.66 -3.60
CA ILE A 326 -21.82 0.80 -2.19
C ILE A 326 -21.64 2.26 -1.79
N ASN A 327 -22.71 2.89 -1.28
CA ASN A 327 -22.71 4.28 -0.82
C ASN A 327 -22.60 4.38 0.71
#